data_AF-A0A2V6L6D9-F1
#
_entry.id   AF-A0A2V6L6D9-F1
#
_cell.length_a   1.000
_cell.length_b   1.000
_cell.length_c   1.000
_cell.angle_alpha   90.00
_cell.angle_beta   90.00
_cell.angle_gamma   90.00
#
_symmetry.space_group_name_H-M   'P 1'
#
loop_
_entity.id
_entity.type
_entity.pdbx_description
1 polymer ?
#
loop_
_entity_poly.entity_id
_entity_poly.type
_entity_poly.pdbx_seq_one_letter_code
_entity_poly.pdbx_strand_id
1 'polypeptide(L)'
;MNALDRWKIVLTLIAIFVAGAVTGGFFTIRAVKYETPRRSEMRAEMPFAVDRWLAHLHLTPDQDQKLRPIIEQADNELRNLRALDLRETEGILDRAQDRMNPVLTPDQRERLRQMLEERKQRLGQWFNVPEP
;
A
#
# COMPACT_ATOMS: atom_id res chain seq x y z
N MET A 1 12.96 -48.43 32.37
CA MET A 1 13.58 -47.15 31.96
C MET A 1 13.28 -46.12 33.03
N ASN A 2 14.33 -45.57 33.66
CA ASN A 2 14.19 -44.71 34.83
C ASN A 2 13.74 -43.30 34.40
N ALA A 3 13.04 -42.58 35.28
CA ALA A 3 12.54 -41.23 34.99
C ALA A 3 13.67 -40.25 34.57
N LEU A 4 14.89 -40.49 35.08
CA LEU A 4 16.10 -39.75 34.74
C LEU A 4 16.53 -39.95 33.27
N ASP A 5 16.29 -41.12 32.68
CA ASP A 5 16.64 -41.37 31.27
C ASP A 5 15.62 -40.74 30.32
N ARG A 6 14.34 -40.72 30.72
CA ARG A 6 13.28 -40.03 29.95
C ARG A 6 13.48 -38.52 29.90
N TRP A 7 13.86 -37.89 31.02
CA TRP A 7 14.13 -36.45 31.07
C TRP A 7 15.31 -36.04 30.17
N LYS A 8 16.36 -36.87 30.10
CA LYS A 8 17.50 -36.65 29.18
C LYS A 8 17.05 -36.71 27.72
N ILE A 9 16.22 -37.69 27.35
CA ILE A 9 15.66 -37.82 26.00
C ILE A 9 14.80 -36.59 25.64
N VAL A 10 13.94 -36.14 26.56
CA VAL A 10 13.11 -34.94 26.34
C VAL A 10 13.98 -33.69 26.16
N LEU A 11 15.03 -33.52 26.97
CA LEU A 11 15.97 -32.41 26.81
C LEU A 11 16.69 -32.43 25.45
N THR A 12 17.11 -33.62 24.99
CA THR A 12 17.76 -33.75 23.68
C THR A 12 16.81 -33.40 22.53
N LEU A 13 15.54 -33.83 22.60
CA LEU A 13 14.53 -33.50 21.59
C LEU A 13 14.24 -32.00 21.55
N ILE A 14 14.12 -31.36 22.71
CA ILE A 14 13.94 -29.90 22.80
C ILE A 14 15.14 -29.17 22.20
N ALA A 15 16.36 -29.61 22.51
CA ALA A 15 17.57 -28.99 21.97
C ALA A 15 17.65 -29.07 20.43
N ILE A 16 17.29 -30.22 19.84
CA ILE A 16 17.23 -30.40 18.39
C ILE A 16 16.15 -29.50 17.77
N PHE A 17 14.99 -29.41 18.39
CA PHE A 17 13.90 -28.56 17.91
C PHE A 17 14.27 -27.08 17.93
N VAL A 18 14.90 -26.60 19.01
CA VAL A 18 15.38 -25.22 19.13
C VAL A 18 16.47 -24.93 18.09
N ALA A 19 17.41 -25.85 17.88
CA ALA A 19 18.43 -25.70 16.83
C ALA A 19 17.81 -25.63 15.42
N GLY A 20 16.80 -26.46 15.15
CA GLY A 20 16.03 -26.43 13.90
C GLY A 20 15.26 -25.13 13.71
N ALA A 21 14.61 -24.62 14.76
CA ALA A 21 13.85 -23.37 14.72
C ALA A 21 14.74 -22.14 14.51
N VAL A 22 15.90 -22.08 15.17
CA VAL A 22 16.89 -20.99 14.97
C VAL A 22 17.43 -21.02 13.54
N THR A 23 17.77 -22.20 13.03
CA THR A 23 18.28 -22.36 11.66
C THR A 23 17.20 -22.00 10.64
N GLY A 24 16.03 -22.61 10.71
CA GLY A 24 14.91 -22.33 9.80
C GLY A 24 14.43 -20.88 9.87
N GLY A 25 14.33 -20.29 11.07
CA GLY A 25 13.94 -18.90 11.26
C GLY A 25 14.96 -17.91 10.67
N PHE A 26 16.25 -18.14 10.88
CA PHE A 26 17.31 -17.27 10.34
C PHE A 26 17.35 -17.30 8.80
N PHE A 27 17.22 -18.48 8.19
CA PHE A 27 17.18 -18.63 6.73
C PHE A 27 15.90 -18.05 6.12
N THR A 28 14.74 -18.25 6.75
CA THR A 28 13.46 -17.72 6.25
C THR A 28 13.41 -16.19 6.33
N ILE A 29 13.88 -15.59 7.43
CA ILE A 29 13.91 -14.12 7.59
C ILE A 29 14.87 -13.48 6.57
N ARG A 30 16.00 -14.13 6.28
CA ARG A 30 16.94 -13.66 5.24
C ARG A 30 16.35 -13.81 3.84
N ALA A 31 15.75 -14.95 3.49
CA ALA A 31 15.17 -15.18 2.16
C ALA A 31 13.99 -14.24 1.85
N VAL A 32 13.09 -14.02 2.82
CA VAL A 32 11.96 -13.09 2.66
C VAL A 32 12.42 -11.65 2.43
N LYS A 33 13.56 -11.25 3.01
CA LYS A 33 14.14 -9.91 2.81
C LYS A 33 14.74 -9.67 1.41
N TYR A 34 15.05 -10.72 0.65
CA TYR A 34 15.63 -10.60 -0.70
C TYR A 34 14.63 -10.83 -1.83
N GLU A 35 13.50 -11.51 -1.57
CA GLU A 35 12.49 -11.81 -2.59
C GLU A 35 11.22 -10.95 -2.53
N THR A 36 11.16 -9.97 -1.64
CA THR A 36 10.18 -8.88 -1.76
C THR A 36 10.88 -7.60 -2.19
N PRO A 37 11.09 -7.35 -3.50
CA PRO A 37 11.05 -5.97 -3.94
C PRO A 37 9.69 -5.45 -3.50
N ARG A 38 9.68 -4.39 -2.69
CA ARG A 38 8.48 -3.62 -2.33
C ARG A 38 7.77 -3.25 -3.63
N ARG A 39 6.81 -4.06 -4.03
CA ARG A 39 5.91 -3.78 -5.16
C ARG A 39 5.00 -2.57 -4.88
N SER A 40 5.08 -2.01 -3.67
CA SER A 40 4.41 -0.78 -3.26
C SER A 40 5.11 0.51 -3.69
N GLU A 41 6.38 0.46 -4.16
CA GLU A 41 7.11 1.67 -4.56
C GLU A 41 7.13 1.89 -6.09
N MET A 42 6.82 0.87 -6.91
CA MET A 42 6.84 0.98 -8.39
C MET A 42 5.54 1.53 -9.02
N ARG A 43 4.67 2.23 -8.28
CA ARG A 43 3.45 2.83 -8.87
C ARG A 43 3.04 4.17 -8.27
N ALA A 44 3.97 4.89 -7.66
CA ALA A 44 3.82 6.32 -7.35
C ALA A 44 4.12 7.21 -8.58
N GLU A 45 4.78 6.66 -9.59
CA GLU A 45 4.73 7.18 -10.96
C GLU A 45 3.54 6.44 -11.61
N MET A 46 2.42 7.07 -11.92
CA MET A 46 2.34 8.26 -12.74
C MET A 46 0.91 8.84 -12.69
N PRO A 47 0.71 10.12 -12.31
CA PRO A 47 -0.44 10.84 -12.87
C PRO A 47 -0.30 10.75 -14.39
N PHE A 48 -1.40 10.60 -15.12
CA PHE A 48 -1.46 10.73 -16.58
C PHE A 48 -0.84 12.09 -16.98
N ALA A 49 0.48 12.16 -17.04
CA ALA A 49 1.19 13.38 -17.37
C ALA A 49 1.13 13.43 -18.87
N VAL A 50 0.11 14.11 -19.37
CA VAL A 50 -0.03 14.43 -20.79
C VAL A 50 1.26 15.09 -21.30
N ASP A 51 2.00 15.78 -20.42
CA ASP A 51 3.37 16.26 -20.63
C ASP A 51 4.36 15.19 -21.10
N ARG A 52 4.26 13.95 -20.59
CA ARG A 52 5.11 12.84 -21.08
C ARG A 52 4.74 12.42 -22.48
N TRP A 53 3.47 12.55 -22.90
CA TRP A 53 3.12 12.28 -24.30
C TRP A 53 3.81 13.32 -25.20
N LEU A 54 3.77 14.60 -24.82
CA LEU A 54 4.44 15.65 -25.59
C LEU A 54 5.95 15.47 -25.67
N ALA A 55 6.59 15.07 -24.57
CA ALA A 55 8.03 14.83 -24.53
C ALA A 55 8.50 13.81 -25.58
N HIS A 56 7.62 12.88 -26.02
CA HIS A 56 7.94 11.87 -27.03
C HIS A 56 7.53 12.26 -28.45
N LEU A 57 6.75 13.33 -28.63
CA LEU A 57 6.21 13.73 -29.93
C LEU A 57 7.13 14.68 -30.70
N HIS A 58 8.23 15.16 -30.08
CA HIS A 58 9.21 16.06 -30.70
C HIS A 58 8.55 17.25 -31.42
N LEU A 59 7.67 17.96 -30.71
CA LEU A 59 6.86 19.04 -31.27
C LEU A 59 7.72 20.22 -31.77
N THR A 60 7.29 20.83 -32.87
CA THR A 60 7.78 22.16 -33.26
C THR A 60 7.20 23.24 -32.33
N PRO A 61 7.81 24.44 -32.26
CA PRO A 61 7.27 25.54 -31.44
C PRO A 61 5.80 25.88 -31.75
N ASP A 62 5.44 25.88 -33.03
CA ASP A 62 4.07 26.15 -33.48
C ASP A 62 3.09 25.04 -33.09
N GLN A 63 3.55 23.79 -33.04
CA GLN A 63 2.74 22.66 -32.57
C GLN A 63 2.56 22.70 -31.06
N ASP A 64 3.62 23.01 -30.29
CA ASP A 64 3.55 23.17 -28.83
C ASP A 64 2.54 24.25 -28.45
N GLN A 65 2.58 25.42 -29.12
CA GLN A 65 1.66 26.51 -28.86
C GLN A 65 0.19 26.13 -29.08
N LYS A 66 -0.09 25.26 -30.07
CA LYS A 66 -1.45 24.79 -30.38
C LYS A 66 -1.92 23.68 -29.45
N LEU A 67 -1.01 22.79 -29.03
CA LEU A 67 -1.35 21.63 -28.21
C LEU A 67 -1.42 21.94 -26.72
N ARG A 68 -0.63 22.91 -26.24
CA ARG A 68 -0.62 23.35 -24.83
C ARG A 68 -2.02 23.59 -24.24
N PRO A 69 -2.92 24.39 -24.83
CA PRO A 69 -4.25 24.62 -24.25
C PRO A 69 -5.12 23.35 -24.20
N ILE A 70 -5.00 22.45 -25.18
CA ILE A 70 -5.74 21.18 -25.21
C ILE A 70 -5.32 20.29 -24.03
N ILE A 71 -4.03 20.34 -23.71
CA ILE A 71 -3.40 19.51 -22.69
C ILE A 71 -3.69 20.06 -21.29
N GLU A 72 -3.62 21.37 -21.12
CA GLU A 72 -4.04 22.04 -19.89
C GLU A 72 -5.52 21.75 -19.59
N GLN A 73 -6.38 21.77 -20.61
CA GLN A 73 -7.78 21.38 -20.45
C GLN A 73 -7.92 19.91 -20.02
N ALA A 74 -7.23 18.98 -20.69
CA ALA A 74 -7.27 17.55 -20.34
C ALA A 74 -6.74 17.28 -18.92
N ASP A 75 -5.66 17.94 -18.49
CA ASP A 75 -5.14 17.79 -17.14
C ASP A 75 -6.14 18.32 -16.10
N ASN A 76 -6.79 19.46 -16.37
CA ASN A 76 -7.84 20.01 -15.50
C ASN A 76 -9.05 19.07 -15.38
N GLU A 77 -9.52 18.50 -16.50
CA GLU A 77 -10.62 17.52 -16.49
C GLU A 77 -10.24 16.28 -15.66
N LEU A 78 -9.04 15.73 -15.86
CA LEU A 78 -8.55 14.59 -15.09
C LEU A 78 -8.36 14.91 -13.61
N ARG A 79 -7.90 16.11 -13.25
CA ARG A 79 -7.79 16.55 -11.84
C ARG A 79 -9.16 16.61 -11.18
N ASN A 80 -10.15 17.17 -11.86
CA ASN A 80 -11.52 17.26 -11.35
C ASN A 80 -12.14 15.88 -11.14
N LEU A 81 -11.96 14.97 -12.09
CA LEU A 81 -12.42 13.58 -11.96
C LEU A 81 -11.76 12.88 -10.76
N ARG A 82 -10.43 13.00 -10.62
CA ARG A 82 -9.69 12.43 -9.49
C ARG A 82 -10.16 12.98 -8.15
N ALA A 83 -10.45 14.27 -8.05
CA ALA A 83 -10.99 14.88 -6.84
C ALA A 83 -12.40 14.36 -6.50
N LEU A 84 -13.24 14.14 -7.52
CA LEU A 84 -14.57 13.56 -7.33
C LEU A 84 -14.47 12.10 -6.85
N ASP A 85 -13.66 11.28 -7.53
CA ASP A 85 -13.45 9.87 -7.19
C ASP A 85 -12.89 9.69 -5.78
N LEU A 86 -11.97 10.58 -5.36
CA LEU A 86 -11.42 10.57 -4.00
C LEU A 86 -12.54 10.77 -2.97
N ARG A 87 -13.36 11.82 -3.14
CA ARG A 87 -14.47 12.13 -2.23
C ARG A 87 -15.50 11.00 -2.17
N GLU A 88 -15.83 10.41 -3.31
CA GLU A 88 -16.75 9.28 -3.36
C GLU A 88 -16.19 8.05 -2.64
N THR A 89 -14.90 7.76 -2.87
CA THR A 89 -14.20 6.65 -2.22
C THR A 89 -14.15 6.84 -0.70
N GLU A 90 -13.80 8.04 -0.22
CA GLU A 90 -13.81 8.37 1.21
C GLU A 90 -15.20 8.14 1.82
N GLY A 91 -16.25 8.63 1.15
CA GLY A 91 -17.62 8.42 1.60
C GLY A 91 -18.04 6.95 1.62
N ILE A 92 -17.56 6.11 0.70
CA ILE A 92 -17.79 4.66 0.73
C ILE A 92 -17.13 4.03 1.97
N LEU A 93 -15.90 4.44 2.28
CA LEU A 93 -15.16 3.94 3.44
C LEU A 93 -15.86 4.34 4.76
N ASP A 94 -16.33 5.58 4.86
CA ASP A 94 -17.06 6.06 6.05
C ASP A 94 -18.35 5.28 6.27
N ARG A 95 -19.17 5.10 5.23
CA ARG A 95 -20.39 4.27 5.32
C ARG A 95 -20.10 2.81 5.64
N ALA A 96 -18.94 2.29 5.22
CA ALA A 96 -18.52 0.94 5.60
C ALA A 96 -18.13 0.88 7.08
N GLN A 97 -17.41 1.88 7.58
CA GLN A 97 -17.06 2.00 8.98
C GLN A 97 -18.30 2.06 9.88
N ASP A 98 -19.28 2.90 9.52
CA ASP A 98 -20.52 3.05 10.29
C ASP A 98 -21.31 1.75 10.39
N ARG A 99 -21.36 0.96 9.31
CA ARG A 99 -22.02 -0.35 9.30
C ARG A 99 -21.27 -1.40 10.11
N MET A 100 -19.95 -1.31 10.19
CA MET A 100 -19.12 -2.26 10.95
C MET A 100 -19.05 -1.92 12.44
N ASN A 101 -19.05 -0.64 12.82
CA ASN A 101 -18.88 -0.21 14.21
C ASN A 101 -19.81 -0.93 15.22
N PRO A 102 -21.11 -1.13 14.96
CA PRO A 102 -22.02 -1.80 15.91
C PRO A 102 -21.62 -3.24 16.25
N VAL A 103 -20.98 -3.97 15.34
CA VAL A 103 -20.60 -5.39 15.54
C VAL A 103 -19.18 -5.57 16.08
N LEU A 104 -18.40 -4.49 16.16
CA LEU A 104 -17.03 -4.51 16.63
C LEU A 104 -16.91 -4.16 18.11
N THR A 105 -15.95 -4.77 18.78
CA THR A 105 -15.53 -4.36 20.14
C THR A 105 -14.87 -2.98 20.09
N PRO A 106 -14.79 -2.25 21.23
CA PRO A 106 -14.14 -0.93 21.27
C PRO A 106 -12.71 -0.92 20.68
N ASP A 107 -11.88 -1.91 21.05
CA ASP A 107 -10.51 -2.02 20.54
C ASP A 107 -10.47 -2.28 19.02
N GLN A 108 -11.42 -3.05 18.50
CA GLN A 108 -11.55 -3.32 17.07
C GLN A 108 -12.00 -2.08 16.29
N ARG A 109 -12.89 -1.25 16.87
CA ARG A 109 -13.31 0.02 16.25
C ARG A 109 -12.15 0.97 16.10
N GLU A 110 -11.32 1.08 17.13
CA GLU A 110 -10.14 1.94 17.11
C GLU A 110 -9.12 1.48 16.06
N ARG A 111 -8.86 0.16 15.97
CA ARG A 111 -8.04 -0.41 14.90
C ARG A 111 -8.61 -0.16 13.51
N LEU A 112 -9.92 -0.33 13.32
CA LEU A 112 -10.58 -0.08 12.04
C LEU A 112 -10.43 1.40 11.65
N ARG A 113 -10.64 2.32 12.59
CA ARG A 113 -10.47 3.76 12.37
C ARG A 113 -9.06 4.08 11.88
N GLN A 114 -8.03 3.56 12.55
CA GLN A 114 -6.63 3.77 12.15
C GLN A 114 -6.35 3.23 10.74
N MET A 115 -6.81 2.00 10.43
CA MET A 115 -6.62 1.41 9.09
C MET A 115 -7.31 2.22 7.98
N LEU A 116 -8.50 2.78 8.26
CA LEU A 116 -9.23 3.58 7.28
C LEU A 116 -8.58 4.95 7.07
N GLU A 117 -8.11 5.61 8.13
CA GLU A 117 -7.38 6.88 8.01
C GLU A 117 -6.08 6.73 7.22
N GLU A 118 -5.27 5.70 7.50
CA GLU A 118 -4.09 5.39 6.69
C GLU A 118 -4.46 5.17 5.22
N ARG A 119 -5.59 4.52 4.95
CA ARG A 119 -6.05 4.26 3.59
C ARG A 119 -6.47 5.55 2.88
N LYS A 120 -7.20 6.45 3.56
CA LYS A 120 -7.60 7.76 3.01
C LYS A 120 -6.38 8.61 2.67
N GLN A 121 -5.40 8.68 3.58
CA GLN A 121 -4.13 9.39 3.33
C GLN A 121 -3.40 8.86 2.09
N ARG A 122 -3.31 7.53 1.94
CA ARG A 122 -2.69 6.92 0.75
C ARG A 122 -3.49 7.20 -0.52
N LEU A 123 -4.81 7.27 -0.45
CA LEU A 123 -5.67 7.62 -1.60
C LEU A 123 -5.43 9.07 -2.02
N GLY A 124 -5.42 10.02 -1.08
CA GLY A 124 -5.12 11.43 -1.36
C GLY A 124 -3.76 11.60 -2.06
N GLN A 125 -2.73 10.92 -1.56
CA GLN A 125 -1.40 10.88 -2.19
C GLN A 125 -1.44 10.28 -3.60
N TRP A 126 -2.15 9.17 -3.80
CA TRP A 126 -2.25 8.50 -5.11
C TRP A 126 -2.96 9.34 -6.17
N PHE A 127 -4.02 10.05 -5.77
CA PHE A 127 -4.76 10.94 -6.67
C PHE A 127 -4.04 12.28 -6.93
N ASN A 128 -2.93 12.54 -6.23
CA ASN A 128 -2.17 13.80 -6.29
C ASN A 128 -3.06 15.03 -6.12
N VAL A 129 -4.05 14.94 -5.24
CA VAL A 129 -4.90 16.07 -4.86
C VAL A 129 -4.16 16.79 -3.73
N PRO A 130 -3.75 18.06 -3.89
CA PRO A 130 -3.13 18.79 -2.80
C PRO A 130 -4.12 18.88 -1.63
N GLU A 131 -3.63 18.67 -0.41
CA GLU A 131 -4.47 18.86 0.78
C GLU A 131 -5.01 20.31 0.82
N PRO A 132 -6.27 20.51 1.27
CA PRO A 132 -6.94 21.79 1.24
C PRO A 132 -6.28 22.86 2.13
#